data_AF-A0A966XHQ9-F1
#
_entry.id   AF-A0A966XHQ9-F1
#
_cell.length_a   1.000
_cell.length_b   1.000
_cell.length_c   1.000
_cell.angle_alpha   90.00
_cell.angle_beta   90.00
_cell.angle_gamma   90.00
#
_symmetry.space_group_name_H-M   'P 1'
#
loop_
_entity.id
_entity.type
_entity.pdbx_description
1 polymer ?
#
loop_
_entity_poly.entity_id
_entity_poly.type
_entity_poly.pdbx_seq_one_letter_code
_entity_poly.pdbx_strand_id
1 'polypeptide(L)'
;MAARISIGGTFEHSDFDLCLRQPTLVLCDIEGAEEALLDPLKSPSLKAADILVEVHDCFNDGLSEEIAARFKTSHSVAKINRDVDMSALPDWMETLSDMDRLMALWEWRIGPTTWLWMQARDRIL
;
A
#
# COMPACT_ATOMS: atom_id res chain seq x y z
N MET A 1 -4.32 4.09 30.10
CA MET A 1 -3.83 3.42 28.89
C MET A 1 -3.80 4.47 27.79
N ALA A 2 -2.73 5.24 27.73
CA ALA A 2 -2.65 6.49 26.98
C ALA A 2 -2.18 6.25 25.52
N ALA A 3 -2.82 6.96 24.58
CA ALA A 3 -2.64 7.05 23.13
C ALA A 3 -1.62 6.09 22.46
N ARG A 4 -2.11 4.99 21.87
CA ARG A 4 -1.37 4.17 20.88
C ARG A 4 -1.47 4.72 19.46
N ILE A 5 -2.19 5.83 19.27
CA ILE A 5 -2.51 6.43 17.97
C ILE A 5 -2.12 7.90 18.05
N SER A 6 -1.33 8.33 17.07
CA SER A 6 -1.03 9.73 16.80
C SER A 6 -1.65 10.10 15.47
N ILE A 7 -2.38 11.20 15.42
CA ILE A 7 -2.99 11.72 14.18
C ILE A 7 -2.19 12.96 13.78
N GLY A 8 -1.57 12.89 12.60
CA GLY A 8 -0.81 13.99 12.00
C GLY A 8 -1.64 14.81 11.00
N GLY A 9 -0.99 15.79 10.37
CA GLY A 9 -1.50 16.49 9.19
C GLY A 9 -1.01 15.83 7.91
N THR A 10 -0.61 16.64 6.93
CA THR A 10 0.09 16.17 5.73
C THR A 10 1.35 15.41 6.12
N PHE A 11 1.55 14.23 5.52
CA PHE A 11 2.75 13.41 5.70
C PHE A 11 3.76 13.75 4.61
N GLU A 12 4.95 14.20 5.01
CA GLU A 12 6.02 14.64 4.12
C GLU A 12 7.19 13.63 4.10
N HIS A 13 8.14 13.79 3.17
CA HIS A 13 9.29 12.89 3.05
C HIS A 13 10.16 12.81 4.31
N SER A 14 10.22 13.90 5.08
CA SER A 14 10.95 14.00 6.36
C SER A 14 10.29 13.19 7.48
N ASP A 15 8.98 12.97 7.43
CA ASP A 15 8.27 12.20 8.46
C ASP A 15 8.67 10.71 8.45
N PHE A 16 9.19 10.20 7.33
CA PHE A 16 9.78 8.86 7.25
C PHE A 16 11.06 8.69 8.06
N ASP A 17 11.65 9.76 8.63
CA ASP A 17 12.78 9.64 9.55
C ASP A 17 12.44 8.82 10.81
N LEU A 18 11.15 8.62 11.09
CA LEU A 18 10.68 7.64 12.08
C LEU A 18 11.18 6.22 11.78
N CYS A 19 11.30 5.85 10.51
CA CYS A 19 11.78 4.53 10.07
C CYS A 19 13.23 4.25 10.49
N LEU A 20 14.03 5.30 10.72
CA LEU A 20 15.41 5.15 11.19
C LEU A 20 15.54 4.95 12.70
N ARG A 21 14.47 5.18 13.47
CA ARG A 21 14.52 5.15 14.94
C ARG A 21 14.16 3.80 15.52
N GLN A 22 13.40 3.00 14.78
CA GLN A 22 12.90 1.71 15.21
C GLN A 22 12.41 0.88 14.02
N PRO A 23 12.33 -0.46 14.15
CA PRO A 23 11.66 -1.30 13.18
C PRO A 23 10.25 -0.78 12.88
N THR A 24 9.98 -0.44 11.63
CA THR A 24 8.77 0.25 11.21
C THR A 24 8.14 -0.46 10.02
N LEU A 25 6.81 -0.58 10.05
CA LEU A 25 5.99 -0.94 8.91
C LEU A 25 5.29 0.33 8.42
N VAL A 26 5.50 0.68 7.15
CA VAL A 26 4.72 1.71 6.46
C VAL A 26 3.51 1.03 5.81
N LEU A 27 2.31 1.39 6.26
CA LEU A 27 1.06 1.04 5.59
C LEU A 27 0.54 2.28 4.87
N CYS A 28 0.43 2.21 3.55
CA CYS A 28 0.17 3.36 2.71
C CYS A 28 -0.97 3.09 1.73
N ASP A 29 -2.05 3.84 1.89
CA ASP A 29 -3.11 3.99 0.90
C ASP A 29 -3.40 5.50 0.87
N ILE A 30 -2.95 6.16 -0.21
CA ILE A 30 -2.92 7.63 -0.30
C ILE A 30 -3.60 8.16 -1.56
N GLU A 31 -4.35 7.29 -2.25
CA GLU A 31 -5.32 7.69 -3.27
C GLU A 31 -4.74 8.62 -4.36
N GLY A 32 -3.61 8.23 -4.98
CA GLY A 32 -3.05 8.90 -6.16
C GLY A 32 -1.79 9.76 -5.93
N ALA A 33 -1.27 9.81 -4.70
CA ALA A 33 -0.01 10.52 -4.39
C ALA A 33 1.22 9.60 -4.26
N GLU A 34 1.11 8.31 -4.61
CA GLU A 34 2.11 7.26 -4.38
C GLU A 34 3.42 7.59 -5.09
N GLU A 35 3.34 8.05 -6.34
CA GLU A 35 4.51 8.42 -7.13
C GLU A 35 5.34 9.52 -6.45
N ALA A 36 4.66 10.51 -5.86
CA ALA A 36 5.33 11.65 -5.23
C ALA A 36 5.90 11.28 -3.86
N LEU A 37 5.15 10.50 -3.06
CA LEU A 37 5.52 10.17 -1.69
C LEU A 37 6.55 9.04 -1.60
N LEU A 38 6.36 7.95 -2.36
CA LEU A 38 7.24 6.77 -2.33
C LEU A 38 8.44 6.93 -3.27
N ASP A 39 9.37 7.78 -2.83
CA ASP A 39 10.61 8.06 -3.53
C ASP A 39 11.82 7.86 -2.57
N PRO A 40 12.59 6.77 -2.71
CA PRO A 40 13.73 6.48 -1.84
C PRO A 40 14.96 7.37 -2.10
N LEU A 41 14.92 8.25 -3.12
CA LEU A 41 15.92 9.30 -3.32
C LEU A 41 15.55 10.56 -2.52
N LYS A 42 14.27 10.92 -2.45
CA LYS A 42 13.78 12.05 -1.62
C LYS A 42 13.72 11.71 -0.13
N SER A 43 13.37 10.46 0.19
CA SER A 43 13.39 9.94 1.55
C SER A 43 14.19 8.63 1.64
N PRO A 44 15.51 8.72 1.87
CA PRO A 44 16.34 7.53 2.05
C PRO A 44 15.91 6.65 3.23
N SER A 45 15.23 7.25 4.23
CA SER A 45 14.70 6.60 5.43
C SER A 45 13.71 5.47 5.11
N LEU A 46 13.00 5.55 3.98
CA LEU A 46 12.15 4.48 3.46
C LEU A 46 12.89 3.14 3.27
N LYS A 47 14.20 3.16 3.06
CA LYS A 47 15.02 1.94 2.89
C LYS A 47 15.13 1.09 4.16
N ALA A 48 14.80 1.66 5.32
CA ALA A 48 14.86 1.00 6.62
C ALA A 48 13.53 0.38 7.07
N ALA A 49 12.44 0.57 6.33
CA ALA A 49 11.11 0.09 6.68
C ALA A 49 10.64 -1.03 5.76
N ASP A 50 9.79 -1.91 6.27
CA ASP A 50 8.93 -2.70 5.39
C ASP A 50 7.76 -1.80 4.94
N ILE A 51 7.30 -1.97 3.70
CA ILE A 51 6.27 -1.12 3.10
C ILE A 51 5.18 -2.02 2.52
N LEU A 52 3.94 -1.80 2.95
CA LEU A 52 2.74 -2.30 2.31
C LEU A 52 1.99 -1.11 1.73
N VAL A 53 1.94 -1.01 0.40
CA VAL A 53 1.30 0.11 -0.30
C VAL A 53 0.27 -0.36 -1.30
N GLU A 54 -0.91 0.27 -1.29
CA GLU A 54 -1.89 0.20 -2.38
C GLU A 54 -1.52 1.19 -3.47
N VAL A 55 -1.43 0.72 -4.71
CA VAL A 55 -1.03 1.54 -5.85
C VAL A 55 -2.18 1.67 -6.84
N HIS A 56 -2.54 2.92 -7.13
CA HIS A 56 -3.66 3.29 -7.99
C HIS A 56 -3.23 3.40 -9.46
N ASP A 57 -2.94 2.25 -10.08
CA ASP A 57 -2.59 2.16 -11.51
C ASP A 57 -3.69 2.75 -12.43
N CYS A 58 -4.93 2.84 -11.94
CA CYS A 58 -6.05 3.47 -12.64
C CYS A 58 -5.88 4.99 -12.87
N PHE A 59 -5.04 5.67 -12.08
CA PHE A 59 -4.73 7.09 -12.25
C PHE A 59 -3.44 7.32 -13.04
N ASN A 60 -2.49 6.38 -12.94
CA ASN A 60 -1.24 6.40 -13.68
C ASN A 60 -0.86 4.98 -14.10
N ASP A 61 -1.01 4.69 -15.40
CA ASP A 61 -0.81 3.36 -15.95
C ASP A 61 0.65 2.89 -15.75
N GLY A 62 0.82 1.72 -15.12
CA GLY A 62 2.13 1.14 -14.83
C GLY A 62 2.83 1.65 -13.57
N LEU A 63 2.18 2.49 -12.75
CA LEU A 63 2.76 3.07 -11.53
C LEU A 63 3.28 2.00 -10.54
N SER A 64 2.57 0.87 -10.40
CA SER A 64 3.00 -0.23 -9.52
C SER A 64 4.33 -0.84 -9.96
N GLU A 65 4.57 -0.96 -11.27
CA GLU A 65 5.85 -1.43 -11.80
C GLU A 65 6.95 -0.38 -11.60
N GLU A 66 6.63 0.89 -11.75
CA GLU A 66 7.57 1.98 -11.52
C GLU A 66 8.02 2.03 -10.05
N ILE A 67 7.07 2.01 -9.10
CA ILE A 67 7.37 1.97 -7.67
C ILE A 67 8.16 0.70 -7.34
N ALA A 68 7.75 -0.47 -7.82
CA ALA A 68 8.51 -1.70 -7.62
C ALA A 68 9.96 -1.58 -8.12
N ALA A 69 10.17 -0.96 -9.28
CA ALA A 69 11.51 -0.73 -9.84
C ALA A 69 12.34 0.23 -8.98
N ARG A 70 11.77 1.33 -8.48
CA ARG A 70 12.45 2.32 -7.62
C ARG A 70 13.06 1.68 -6.38
N PHE A 71 12.39 0.69 -5.80
CA PHE A 71 12.81 0.03 -4.57
C PHE A 71 13.53 -1.31 -4.78
N LYS A 72 13.69 -1.78 -6.02
CA LYS A 72 14.28 -3.09 -6.35
C LYS A 72 15.70 -3.30 -5.79
N THR A 73 16.45 -2.23 -5.55
CA THR A 73 17.80 -2.30 -4.99
C THR A 73 17.80 -2.46 -3.46
N SER A 74 16.81 -1.90 -2.75
CA SER A 74 16.73 -1.92 -1.29
C SER A 74 15.74 -2.96 -0.74
N HIS A 75 14.75 -3.39 -1.52
CA HIS A 75 13.68 -4.26 -1.07
C HIS A 75 13.53 -5.53 -1.90
N SER A 76 13.02 -6.60 -1.28
CA SER A 76 12.32 -7.68 -1.99
C SER A 76 10.88 -7.24 -2.20
N VAL A 77 10.40 -7.23 -3.44
CA VAL A 77 9.06 -6.73 -3.78
C VAL A 77 8.19 -7.87 -4.26
N ALA A 78 7.05 -8.06 -3.61
CA ALA A 78 5.99 -8.98 -4.02
C ALA A 78 4.77 -8.16 -4.46
N LYS A 79 4.23 -8.49 -5.64
CA LYS A 79 3.01 -7.89 -6.18
C LYS A 79 1.81 -8.74 -5.76
N ILE A 80 0.82 -8.12 -5.15
CA ILE A 80 -0.45 -8.71 -4.76
C ILE A 80 -1.51 -8.05 -5.62
N ASN A 81 -1.90 -8.75 -6.68
CA ASN A 81 -2.94 -8.27 -7.58
C ASN A 81 -4.31 -8.47 -6.94
N ARG A 82 -5.26 -7.63 -7.37
CA ARG A 82 -6.66 -7.82 -7.05
C ARG A 82 -7.13 -9.22 -7.48
N ASP A 83 -7.81 -9.91 -6.58
CA ASP A 83 -8.52 -11.15 -6.86
C ASP A 83 -10.01 -10.96 -6.55
N VAL A 84 -10.88 -11.35 -7.47
CA VAL A 84 -12.33 -11.26 -7.32
C VAL A 84 -12.85 -12.66 -7.05
N ASP A 85 -12.82 -13.03 -5.77
CA ASP A 85 -13.26 -14.35 -5.32
C ASP A 85 -14.67 -14.28 -4.72
N MET A 86 -15.65 -14.81 -5.45
CA MET A 86 -17.04 -14.93 -4.99
C MET A 86 -17.17 -15.81 -3.75
N SER A 87 -16.26 -16.76 -3.54
CA SER A 87 -16.26 -17.64 -2.37
C SER A 87 -15.79 -16.94 -1.10
N ALA A 88 -15.17 -15.76 -1.22
CA ALA A 88 -14.83 -14.91 -0.09
C ALA A 88 -16.05 -14.17 0.50
N LEU A 89 -17.19 -14.18 -0.19
CA LEU A 89 -18.42 -13.58 0.33
C LEU A 89 -18.93 -14.40 1.52
N PRO A 90 -19.13 -13.80 2.71
CA PRO A 90 -19.76 -14.50 3.83
C PRO A 90 -21.19 -14.97 3.52
N ASP A 91 -21.58 -16.10 4.14
CA ASP A 91 -22.85 -16.81 3.92
C ASP A 91 -24.11 -15.92 3.97
N TRP A 92 -24.11 -14.85 4.77
CA TRP A 92 -25.26 -13.97 4.89
C TRP A 92 -25.59 -13.23 3.58
N MET A 93 -24.63 -13.10 2.66
CA MET A 93 -24.84 -12.47 1.36
C MET A 93 -25.58 -13.35 0.35
N GLU A 94 -25.86 -14.63 0.64
CA GLU A 94 -26.76 -15.47 -0.18
C GLU A 94 -28.20 -14.94 -0.22
N THR A 95 -28.56 -14.05 0.72
CA THR A 95 -29.87 -13.40 0.74
C THR A 95 -29.95 -12.16 -0.16
N LEU A 96 -28.82 -11.68 -0.67
CA LEU A 96 -28.75 -10.49 -1.52
C LEU A 96 -28.89 -10.85 -3.00
N SER A 97 -29.19 -9.86 -3.83
CA SER A 97 -29.20 -10.04 -5.28
C SER A 97 -27.77 -10.28 -5.81
N ASP A 98 -27.65 -10.95 -6.95
CA ASP A 98 -26.35 -11.12 -7.62
C ASP A 98 -25.67 -9.77 -7.91
N MET A 99 -26.47 -8.72 -8.17
CA MET A 99 -25.96 -7.36 -8.37
C MET A 99 -25.30 -6.81 -7.10
N ASP A 100 -25.95 -6.95 -5.95
CA ASP A 100 -25.40 -6.46 -4.67
C ASP A 100 -24.13 -7.22 -4.28
N ARG A 101 -24.11 -8.54 -4.52
CA ARG A 101 -22.93 -9.39 -4.31
C ARG A 101 -21.76 -8.97 -5.21
N LEU A 102 -22.04 -8.69 -6.49
CA LEU A 102 -21.06 -8.15 -7.42
C LEU A 102 -20.55 -6.78 -6.98
N MET A 103 -21.44 -5.89 -6.53
CA MET A 103 -21.05 -4.56 -6.03
C MET A 103 -20.16 -4.67 -4.78
N ALA A 104 -20.43 -5.61 -3.88
CA ALA A 104 -19.63 -5.83 -2.68
C ALA A 104 -18.18 -6.23 -3.01
N LEU A 105 -17.96 -7.06 -4.04
CA LEU A 105 -16.62 -7.44 -4.51
C LEU A 105 -15.99 -6.39 -5.44
N TRP A 106 -16.81 -5.55 -6.04
CA TRP A 106 -16.34 -4.49 -6.91
C TRP A 106 -15.81 -3.29 -6.12
N GLU A 107 -16.43 -2.98 -4.98
CA GLU A 107 -16.07 -1.85 -4.10
C GLU A 107 -16.02 -0.49 -4.83
N TRP A 108 -16.80 -0.33 -5.91
CA TRP A 108 -16.82 0.89 -6.74
C TRP A 108 -15.47 1.30 -7.33
N ARG A 109 -14.53 0.35 -7.43
CA ARG A 109 -13.18 0.64 -7.92
C ARG A 109 -13.21 1.02 -9.40
N ILE A 110 -12.55 2.14 -9.74
CA ILE A 110 -12.42 2.66 -11.11
C ILE A 110 -11.54 1.74 -11.97
N GLY A 111 -10.57 1.05 -11.34
CA GLY A 111 -9.70 0.06 -11.98
C GLY A 111 -9.00 -0.82 -10.94
N PRO A 112 -8.05 -1.67 -11.36
CA PRO A 112 -7.24 -2.46 -10.44
C PRO A 112 -6.41 -1.56 -9.51
N THR A 113 -6.36 -1.91 -8.24
CA THR A 113 -5.46 -1.32 -7.25
C THR A 113 -4.53 -2.41 -6.74
N THR A 114 -3.28 -2.35 -7.18
CA THR A 114 -2.30 -3.38 -6.86
C THR A 114 -1.69 -3.09 -5.51
N TRP A 115 -1.60 -4.09 -4.64
CA TRP A 115 -0.79 -3.98 -3.43
C TRP A 115 0.66 -4.41 -3.69
N LEU A 116 1.61 -3.60 -3.27
CA LEU A 116 3.03 -3.96 -3.22
C LEU A 116 3.43 -4.26 -1.79
N TRP A 117 3.91 -5.48 -1.56
CA TRP A 117 4.59 -5.85 -0.32
C TRP A 117 6.10 -5.77 -0.53
N MET A 118 6.75 -4.83 0.16
CA MET A 118 8.14 -4.46 -0.04
C MET A 118 8.89 -4.68 1.26
N GLN A 119 9.78 -5.67 1.29
CA GLN A 119 10.54 -6.04 2.49
C GLN A 119 11.96 -5.49 2.40
N ALA A 120 12.37 -4.68 3.36
CA ALA A 120 13.73 -4.12 3.39
C ALA A 120 14.77 -5.24 3.51
N ARG A 121 15.78 -5.24 2.64
CA ARG A 121 16.84 -6.26 2.64
C ARG A 121 17.84 -6.07 3.77
N ASP A 122 18.22 -4.83 4.03
CA ASP A 122 19.21 -4.46 5.04
C ASP A 122 18.50 -3.66 6.13
N ARG A 123 18.16 -4.34 7.23
CA ARG A 123 17.64 -3.67 8.42
C ARG A 123 18.81 -3.05 9.19
N ILE A 124 18.91 -1.73 9.21
CA ILE A 124 19.81 -1.03 10.13
C ILE A 124 19.18 -1.18 11.52
N LEU A 125 19.83 -1.95 12.39
CA LEU A 125 19.56 -2.02 13.83
C LEU A 125 20.72 -1.38 14.58
#